data_AF-A0A7Y5PED1-F1
#
_entry.id   AF-A0A7Y5PED1-F1
#
_cell.length_a   1.000
_cell.length_b   1.000
_cell.length_c   1.000
_cell.angle_alpha   90.00
_cell.angle_beta   90.00
_cell.angle_gamma   90.00
#
_symmetry.space_group_name_H-M   'P 1'
#
loop_
_entity.id
_entity.type
_entity.pdbx_description
1 polymer ?
#
loop_
_entity_poly.entity_id
_entity_poly.type
_entity_poly.pdbx_seq_one_letter_code
_entity_poly.pdbx_strand_id
1 'polypeptide(L)'
;MSDREREHPDEGTIHAWLDGALDADTSRGLEAHVATCRACAERVAEARGLIAGASRIVSALDDAPTASGPAWGQAPVAPAAPTTA
;
A
#
# COMPACT_ATOMS: atom_id res chain seq x y z
N MET A 1 7.09 19.00 -23.17
CA MET A 1 5.77 18.36 -22.99
C MET A 1 5.93 16.96 -23.52
N SER A 2 6.33 16.07 -22.63
CA SER A 2 6.88 14.76 -22.97
C SER A 2 5.75 13.78 -23.21
N ASP A 3 5.96 12.83 -24.12
CA ASP A 3 4.99 11.83 -24.56
C ASP A 3 4.30 11.05 -23.41
N ARG A 4 4.93 11.01 -22.22
CA ARG A 4 4.38 10.44 -20.97
C ARG A 4 3.16 11.17 -20.41
N GLU A 5 2.88 12.42 -20.78
CA GLU A 5 1.69 13.16 -20.31
C GLU A 5 0.38 12.67 -20.96
N ARG A 6 0.48 11.98 -22.11
CA ARG A 6 -0.67 11.41 -22.84
C ARG A 6 -0.88 9.92 -22.58
N GLU A 7 0.10 9.23 -22.03
CA GLU A 7 0.02 7.80 -21.72
C GLU A 7 -0.46 7.58 -20.28
N HIS A 8 -1.34 6.60 -20.07
CA HIS A 8 -1.81 6.27 -18.73
C HIS A 8 -0.65 5.74 -17.87
N PRO A 9 -0.49 6.21 -16.63
CA PRO A 9 0.50 5.65 -15.72
C PRO A 9 0.23 4.17 -15.46
N ASP A 10 1.29 3.42 -15.22
CA ASP A 10 1.19 2.09 -14.67
C ASP A 10 0.66 2.14 -13.22
N GLU A 11 0.23 0.97 -12.72
CA GLU A 11 -0.34 0.84 -11.38
C GLU A 11 0.66 1.22 -10.28
N GLY A 12 1.93 0.82 -10.40
CA GLY A 12 2.97 1.13 -9.43
C GLY A 12 3.19 2.64 -9.28
N THR A 13 3.14 3.38 -10.39
CA THR A 13 3.23 4.85 -10.38
C THR A 13 2.02 5.49 -9.67
N ILE A 14 0.81 4.98 -9.88
CA ILE A 14 -0.39 5.47 -9.17
C ILE A 14 -0.24 5.26 -7.66
N HIS A 15 0.22 4.09 -7.24
CA HIS A 15 0.44 3.79 -5.82
C HIS A 15 1.55 4.66 -5.22
N ALA A 16 2.69 4.79 -5.89
CA ALA A 16 3.78 5.65 -5.44
C ALA A 16 3.33 7.11 -5.28
N TRP A 17 2.45 7.61 -6.15
CA TRP A 17 1.86 8.94 -6.01
C TRP A 17 0.96 9.05 -4.78
N LEU A 18 0.07 8.07 -4.58
CA LEU A 18 -0.85 8.03 -3.43
C LEU A 18 -0.10 7.88 -2.09
N ASP A 19 1.04 7.21 -2.09
CA ASP A 19 1.92 7.03 -0.93
C ASP A 19 2.81 8.27 -0.67
N GLY A 20 2.77 9.28 -1.55
CA GLY A 20 3.62 10.47 -1.45
C GLY A 20 5.09 10.20 -1.78
N ALA A 21 5.39 9.12 -2.49
CA ALA A 21 6.74 8.67 -2.83
C ALA A 21 7.27 9.24 -4.16
N LEU A 22 6.49 10.06 -4.86
CA LEU A 22 6.93 10.78 -6.06
C LEU A 22 7.43 12.19 -5.72
N ASP A 23 8.31 12.71 -6.57
CA ASP A 23 8.72 14.11 -6.48
C ASP A 23 7.54 15.06 -6.80
N ALA A 24 7.70 16.34 -6.44
CA ALA A 24 6.64 17.33 -6.55
C ALA A 24 6.24 17.66 -8.00
N ASP A 25 7.18 17.60 -8.95
CA ASP A 25 6.89 17.88 -10.36
C ASP A 25 6.09 16.72 -10.98
N THR A 26 6.54 15.49 -10.75
CA THR A 26 5.83 14.29 -11.22
C THR A 26 4.44 14.19 -10.61
N SER A 27 4.31 14.49 -9.31
CA SER A 27 3.01 14.48 -8.61
C SER A 27 2.02 15.49 -9.20
N ARG A 28 2.47 16.72 -9.50
CA ARG A 28 1.62 17.75 -10.13
C ARG A 28 1.18 17.35 -11.54
N GLY A 29 2.09 16.78 -12.33
CA GLY A 29 1.76 16.28 -13.67
C GLY A 29 0.70 15.19 -13.62
N LEU A 30 0.83 14.26 -12.68
CA LEU A 30 -0.13 13.17 -12.50
C LEU A 30 -1.49 13.68 -12.02
N GLU A 31 -1.50 14.63 -11.08
CA GLU A 31 -2.73 15.27 -10.61
C GLU A 31 -3.49 15.97 -11.75
N ALA A 32 -2.78 16.73 -12.59
CA ALA A 32 -3.36 17.40 -13.75
C ALA A 32 -3.91 16.40 -14.79
N HIS A 33 -3.20 15.30 -15.02
CA HIS A 33 -3.65 14.23 -15.92
C HIS A 33 -4.91 13.54 -15.38
N VAL A 34 -4.92 13.14 -14.10
CA VAL A 34 -6.07 12.48 -13.45
C VAL A 34 -7.31 13.36 -13.47
N ALA A 35 -7.14 14.69 -13.33
CA ALA A 35 -8.26 15.64 -13.40
C ALA A 35 -8.95 15.70 -14.77
N THR A 36 -8.25 15.31 -15.85
CA THR A 36 -8.78 15.39 -17.23
C THR A 36 -9.03 14.02 -17.87
N CYS A 37 -8.53 12.94 -17.26
CA CYS A 37 -8.64 11.59 -17.78
C CYS A 37 -9.55 10.70 -16.92
N ARG A 38 -10.76 10.39 -17.43
CA ARG A 38 -11.75 9.55 -16.73
C ARG A 38 -11.21 8.17 -16.36
N ALA A 39 -10.49 7.49 -17.25
CA ALA A 39 -9.95 6.16 -16.98
C ALA A 39 -8.92 6.18 -15.83
N CYS A 40 -8.06 7.21 -15.78
CA CYS A 40 -7.13 7.37 -14.66
C CYS A 40 -7.85 7.75 -13.37
N ALA A 41 -8.90 8.58 -13.43
CA ALA A 41 -9.71 8.89 -12.26
C ALA A 41 -10.40 7.65 -11.67
N GLU A 42 -10.91 6.75 -12.52
CA GLU A 42 -11.49 5.46 -12.10
C GLU A 42 -10.44 4.56 -11.42
N ARG A 43 -9.24 4.41 -12.01
CA ARG A 43 -8.14 3.64 -11.41
C ARG A 43 -7.66 4.22 -10.08
N VAL A 44 -7.57 5.54 -9.96
CA VAL A 44 -7.24 6.22 -8.70
C VAL A 44 -8.32 6.02 -7.65
N ALA A 45 -9.60 6.07 -8.03
CA ALA A 45 -10.70 5.81 -7.12
C ALA A 45 -10.69 4.37 -6.59
N GLU A 46 -10.40 3.40 -7.46
CA GLU A 46 -10.22 2.00 -7.08
C GLU A 46 -9.06 1.83 -6.09
N ALA A 47 -7.88 2.35 -6.43
CA ALA A 47 -6.69 2.28 -5.56
C ALA A 47 -6.96 2.90 -4.17
N ARG A 48 -7.63 4.06 -4.13
CA ARG A 48 -8.06 4.70 -2.86
C ARG A 48 -9.05 3.84 -2.09
N GLY A 49 -9.97 3.16 -2.77
CA GLY A 49 -10.89 2.20 -2.17
C GLY A 49 -10.16 1.02 -1.51
N LEU A 50 -9.13 0.48 -2.18
CA LEU A 50 -8.29 -0.59 -1.64
C LEU A 50 -7.51 -0.12 -0.41
N ILE A 51 -6.88 1.06 -0.47
CA ILE A 51 -6.16 1.66 0.66
C ILE A 51 -7.11 1.81 1.85
N ALA A 52 -8.30 2.40 1.64
CA ALA A 52 -9.28 2.57 2.71
C ALA A 52 -9.76 1.22 3.30
N GLY A 53 -9.90 0.19 2.47
CA GLY A 53 -10.21 -1.17 2.91
C GLY A 53 -9.10 -1.77 3.78
N ALA A 54 -7.85 -1.67 3.33
CA ALA A 54 -6.68 -2.13 4.07
C ALA A 54 -6.52 -1.39 5.41
N SER A 55 -6.66 -0.06 5.42
CA SER A 55 -6.60 0.74 6.66
C SER A 55 -7.65 0.29 7.67
N ARG A 56 -8.88 -0.03 7.25
CA ARG A 56 -9.90 -0.56 8.18
C ARG A 56 -9.51 -1.89 8.80
N ILE A 57 -8.89 -2.78 8.03
CA ILE A 57 -8.41 -4.07 8.54
C ILE A 57 -7.31 -3.85 9.57
N VAL A 58 -6.31 -3.01 9.26
CA VAL A 58 -5.20 -2.70 10.17
C VAL A 58 -5.72 -2.07 11.46
N SER A 59 -6.60 -1.07 11.38
CA SER A 59 -7.21 -0.46 12.57
C SER A 59 -7.97 -1.48 13.42
N ALA A 60 -8.73 -2.38 12.80
CA ALA A 60 -9.43 -3.43 13.53
C ALA A 60 -8.48 -4.41 14.25
N LEU A 61 -7.27 -4.62 13.71
CA LEU A 61 -6.23 -5.44 14.36
C LEU A 61 -5.54 -4.70 15.50
N ASP A 62 -5.30 -3.39 15.35
CA ASP A 62 -4.71 -2.54 16.40
C ASP A 62 -5.66 -2.42 17.62
N ASP A 63 -6.98 -2.38 17.37
CA ASP A 63 -8.01 -2.32 18.42
C ASP A 63 -8.29 -3.67 19.08
N ALA A 64 -7.80 -4.78 18.51
CA ALA A 64 -8.04 -6.10 19.05
C ALA A 64 -7.33 -6.26 20.41
N PRO A 65 -7.97 -6.89 21.42
CA PRO A 65 -7.26 -7.28 22.62
C PRO A 65 -6.05 -8.14 22.24
N THR A 66 -4.95 -8.01 22.98
CA THR A 66 -3.78 -8.89 22.83
C THR A 66 -4.18 -10.31 23.26
N ALA A 67 -4.92 -11.00 22.41
CA ALA A 67 -5.18 -12.40 22.56
C ALA A 67 -3.84 -13.11 22.42
N SER A 68 -3.54 -14.03 23.35
CA SER A 68 -2.51 -15.04 23.14
C SER A 68 -2.71 -15.58 21.73
N GLY A 69 -1.67 -15.48 20.89
CA GLY A 69 -1.76 -15.80 19.46
C GLY A 69 -2.49 -17.12 19.22
N PRO A 70 -3.06 -17.29 18.02
CA PRO A 70 -3.89 -18.45 17.75
C PRO A 70 -3.14 -19.74 18.07
N ALA A 71 -3.85 -20.75 18.57
CA ALA A 71 -3.21 -21.89 19.25
C ALA A 71 -2.18 -22.65 18.39
N TRP A 72 -2.26 -22.50 17.06
CA TRP A 72 -1.33 -23.05 16.08
C TRP A 72 0.05 -22.36 16.02
N GLY A 73 0.20 -21.14 16.57
CA GLY A 73 1.47 -20.40 16.65
C GLY A 73 2.24 -20.57 17.96
N GLN A 74 1.68 -21.31 18.92
CA GLN A 74 2.23 -21.50 20.27
C GLN A 74 3.17 -22.70 20.37
N ALA A 75 3.69 -23.22 19.25
CA ALA A 75 4.62 -24.33 19.29
C ALA A 75 5.81 -23.93 20.19
N PRO A 76 6.17 -24.75 21.19
CA PRO A 76 7.28 -24.42 22.05
C PRO A 76 8.54 -24.32 21.18
N VAL A 77 9.09 -23.10 21.08
CA VAL A 77 10.43 -22.90 20.56
C VAL A 77 11.38 -23.62 21.51
N ALA A 78 11.84 -24.80 21.10
CA ALA A 78 12.84 -25.54 21.87
C ALA A 78 14.07 -24.63 22.05
N PRO A 79 14.57 -24.45 23.29
CA PRO A 79 15.77 -23.65 23.49
C PRO A 79 16.91 -24.27 22.68
N ALA A 80 17.65 -23.42 21.94
CA ALA A 80 18.81 -23.86 21.20
C ALA A 80 19.80 -24.54 22.16
N ALA A 81 20.10 -25.82 21.90
CA ALA A 81 21.06 -26.55 22.70
C ALA A 81 22.45 -25.89 22.61
N PRO A 82 23.21 -25.79 23.70
CA PRO A 82 24.55 -25.22 23.66
C PRO A 82 25.47 -26.14 22.86
N THR A 83 25.96 -25.66 21.71
CA THR A 83 27.05 -26.32 20.96
C THR A 83 28.32 -26.23 21.79
N THR A 84 28.74 -27.36 22.37
CA THR A 84 30.07 -27.49 23.00
C THR A 84 31.08 -27.86 21.92
N ALA A 85 32.17 -27.12 21.83
CA ALA A 85 33.39 -27.48 21.10
C ALA A 85 34.53 -27.62 22.10
#